data_AF-A0A956ZR74-F1
#
_entry.id   AF-A0A956ZR74-F1
#
_cell.length_a   1.000
_cell.length_b   1.000
_cell.length_c   1.000
_cell.angle_alpha   90.00
_cell.angle_beta   90.00
_cell.angle_gamma   90.00
#
_symmetry.space_group_name_H-M   'P 1'
#
loop_
_entity.id
_entity.type
_entity.pdbx_description
1 polymer ?
#
loop_
_entity_poly.entity_id
_entity_poly.type
_entity_poly.pdbx_seq_one_letter_code
_entity_poly.pdbx_strand_id
1 'polypeptide(L)'
;MFSDKGLINTFRWIAIAEAASFVLLLIAMIFKYGFDQEIGVQILGPIHGMLFLAYVALAFLVWPKVKWSFGQLVIALLLSVVPLGTLYVERKMIPSDAELLV
;
A
#
# COMPACT_ATOMS: atom_id res chain seq x y z
N MET A 1 -13.44 18.33 -4.98
CA MET A 1 -12.73 17.47 -5.95
C MET A 1 -11.28 17.40 -5.50
N PHE A 2 -10.76 16.24 -5.12
CA PHE A 2 -9.36 16.12 -4.71
C PHE A 2 -8.45 16.53 -5.88
N SER A 3 -7.43 17.33 -5.61
CA SER A 3 -6.38 17.61 -6.60
C SER A 3 -5.64 16.32 -6.92
N ASP A 4 -5.27 16.11 -8.18
CA ASP A 4 -4.53 14.93 -8.63
C ASP A 4 -3.24 14.74 -7.83
N LYS A 5 -2.53 15.83 -7.53
CA LYS A 5 -1.34 15.82 -6.67
C LYS A 5 -1.65 15.32 -5.25
N GLY A 6 -2.77 15.79 -4.68
CA GLY A 6 -3.20 15.39 -3.35
C GLY A 6 -3.52 13.89 -3.28
N LEU A 7 -4.23 13.37 -4.27
CA LEU A 7 -4.59 11.96 -4.35
C LEU A 7 -3.35 11.05 -4.50
N ILE A 8 -2.41 11.43 -5.36
CA ILE A 8 -1.16 10.68 -5.57
C ILE A 8 -0.32 10.68 -4.29
N ASN A 9 -0.23 11.81 -3.59
CA ASN A 9 0.47 11.89 -2.32
C ASN A 9 -0.21 11.02 -1.24
N THR A 10 -1.55 11.03 -1.15
CA THR A 10 -2.28 10.11 -0.27
C THR A 10 -2.00 8.65 -0.60
N PHE A 11 -1.96 8.29 -1.89
CA PHE A 11 -1.62 6.93 -2.32
C PHE A 11 -0.19 6.53 -1.91
N ARG A 12 0.80 7.42 -2.03
CA ARG A 12 2.17 7.19 -1.54
C ARG A 12 2.20 6.90 -0.04
N TRP A 13 1.53 7.73 0.76
CA TRP A 13 1.46 7.53 2.21
C TRP A 13 0.77 6.23 2.59
N ILE A 14 -0.32 5.87 1.90
CA ILE A 14 -1.00 4.59 2.12
C ILE A 14 -0.12 3.42 1.71
N ALA A 15 0.62 3.49 0.60
CA ALA A 15 1.56 2.45 0.20
C ALA A 15 2.66 2.24 1.25
N ILE A 16 3.24 3.31 1.78
CA ILE A 16 4.26 3.23 2.84
C ILE A 16 3.67 2.66 4.14
N ALA A 17 2.49 3.14 4.54
CA ALA A 17 1.82 2.69 5.75
C ALA A 17 1.40 1.21 5.66
N GLU A 18 0.89 0.78 4.50
CA GLU A 18 0.55 -0.61 4.22
C GLU A 18 1.81 -1.48 4.35
N ALA A 19 2.92 -1.12 3.70
CA ALA A 19 4.18 -1.87 3.78
C ALA A 19 4.69 -2.00 5.22
N ALA A 20 4.66 -0.89 5.98
CA ALA A 20 5.06 -0.88 7.39
C ALA A 20 4.13 -1.75 8.25
N SER A 21 2.81 -1.65 8.04
CA SER A 21 1.82 -2.47 8.77
C SER A 21 1.97 -3.95 8.46
N PHE A 22 2.35 -4.31 7.23
CA PHE A 22 2.62 -5.70 6.84
C PHE A 22 3.82 -6.23 7.62
N VAL A 23 4.93 -5.48 7.70
CA VAL A 23 6.11 -5.89 8.49
C VAL A 23 5.76 -6.06 9.96
N LEU A 24 5.01 -5.12 10.54
CA LEU A 24 4.55 -5.22 11.92
C LEU A 24 3.64 -6.45 12.12
N LEU A 25 2.76 -6.74 11.17
CA LEU A 25 1.91 -7.92 11.22
C LEU A 25 2.72 -9.22 11.16
N LEU A 26 3.78 -9.28 10.35
CA LEU A 26 4.70 -10.42 10.33
C LEU A 26 5.42 -10.61 11.66
N ILE A 27 5.85 -9.52 12.30
CA ILE A 27 6.41 -9.58 13.66
C ILE A 27 5.36 -10.12 14.62
N ALA A 28 4.12 -9.62 14.57
CA ALA A 28 3.04 -10.13 15.41
C ALA A 28 2.73 -11.61 15.18
N MET A 29 2.88 -12.11 13.95
CA MET A 29 2.74 -13.54 13.65
C MET A 29 3.86 -14.37 14.29
N ILE A 30 5.09 -13.87 14.33
CA ILE A 30 6.19 -14.51 15.07
C ILE A 30 5.84 -14.58 16.56
N PHE A 31 5.30 -13.51 17.15
CA PHE A 31 4.86 -13.50 18.54
C PHE A 31 3.69 -14.47 18.80
N LYS A 32 2.73 -14.54 17.89
CA LYS A 32 1.60 -15.45 17.98
C LYS A 32 2.04 -16.92 18.01
N TYR A 33 2.88 -17.34 17.07
CA TYR A 33 3.27 -18.74 16.96
C TYR A 33 4.48 -19.13 17.80
N GLY A 34 5.35 -18.18 18.14
CA GLY A 34 6.56 -18.42 18.93
C GLY A 34 6.38 -18.26 20.44
N PHE A 35 5.37 -17.49 20.87
CA PHE A 35 5.18 -17.11 22.27
C PHE A 35 3.70 -17.18 22.73
N ASP A 36 2.81 -17.75 21.90
CA ASP A 36 1.35 -17.83 22.16
C ASP A 36 0.69 -16.47 22.48
N GLN A 37 1.22 -15.37 21.92
CA GLN A 37 0.70 -14.01 22.12
C GLN A 37 -0.12 -13.53 20.92
N GLU A 38 -1.45 -13.61 21.01
CA GLU A 38 -2.34 -13.29 19.88
C GLU A 38 -2.67 -11.80 19.74
N ILE A 39 -2.48 -11.00 20.81
CA ILE A 39 -2.94 -9.61 20.88
C ILE A 39 -2.36 -8.73 19.75
N GLY A 40 -1.12 -8.99 19.34
CA GLY A 40 -0.47 -8.27 18.24
C GLY A 40 -1.22 -8.46 16.93
N VAL A 41 -1.62 -9.69 16.60
CA VAL A 41 -2.33 -10.01 15.35
C VAL A 41 -3.76 -9.48 15.38
N GLN A 42 -4.43 -9.53 16.54
CA GLN A 42 -5.80 -9.01 16.70
C GLN A 42 -5.89 -7.50 16.48
N ILE A 43 -4.82 -6.75 16.77
CA ILE A 43 -4.75 -5.30 16.54
C ILE A 43 -4.20 -4.99 15.15
N LEU A 44 -3.05 -5.56 14.78
CA LEU A 44 -2.36 -5.24 13.53
C LEU A 44 -3.05 -5.83 12.31
N GLY A 45 -3.76 -6.96 12.44
CA GLY A 45 -4.50 -7.59 11.35
C GLY A 45 -5.57 -6.65 10.75
N PRO A 46 -6.51 -6.13 11.55
CA PRO A 46 -7.50 -5.16 11.08
C PRO A 46 -6.89 -3.86 10.54
N ILE A 47 -5.84 -3.33 11.17
CA ILE A 47 -5.13 -2.13 10.69
C ILE A 47 -4.54 -2.37 9.31
N HIS A 48 -3.80 -3.47 9.15
CA HIS A 48 -3.20 -3.85 7.88
C HIS A 48 -4.28 -4.11 6.81
N GLY A 49 -5.35 -4.84 7.14
CA GLY A 49 -6.45 -5.11 6.22
C GLY A 49 -7.15 -3.82 5.74
N MET A 50 -7.35 -2.84 6.63
CA MET A 50 -7.89 -1.53 6.24
C MET A 50 -6.95 -0.78 5.29
N LEU A 51 -5.65 -0.78 5.58
CA LEU A 51 -4.63 -0.14 4.72
C LEU A 51 -4.53 -0.83 3.35
N PHE A 52 -4.61 -2.16 3.32
CA PHE A 52 -4.65 -2.94 2.08
C PHE A 52 -5.86 -2.57 1.22
N LEU A 53 -7.06 -2.51 1.80
CA LEU A 53 -8.27 -2.10 1.06
C LEU A 53 -8.20 -0.64 0.58
N ALA A 54 -7.68 0.26 1.41
CA ALA A 54 -7.43 1.64 1.03
C ALA A 54 -6.43 1.75 -0.12
N TYR A 55 -5.34 0.97 -0.08
CA TYR A 55 -4.36 0.89 -1.15
C TYR A 55 -5.00 0.42 -2.46
N VAL A 56 -5.77 -0.67 -2.44
CA VAL A 56 -6.45 -1.20 -3.61
C VAL A 56 -7.39 -0.16 -4.22
N ALA A 57 -8.25 0.47 -3.40
CA ALA A 57 -9.16 1.50 -3.87
C ALA A 57 -8.43 2.70 -4.48
N LEU A 58 -7.38 3.19 -3.82
CA LEU A 58 -6.57 4.31 -4.32
C LEU A 58 -5.80 3.93 -5.59
N ALA A 59 -5.31 2.70 -5.73
CA ALA A 59 -4.64 2.22 -6.92
C ALA A 59 -5.52 2.37 -8.18
N PHE A 60 -6.81 2.03 -8.08
CA PHE A 60 -7.77 2.26 -9.18
C PHE A 60 -8.00 3.75 -9.45
N LEU A 61 -8.00 4.60 -8.42
CA LEU A 61 -8.21 6.04 -8.57
C LEU A 61 -6.99 6.76 -9.16
N VAL A 62 -5.77 6.34 -8.82
CA VAL A 62 -4.53 6.93 -9.34
C VAL A 62 -4.15 6.38 -10.70
N TRP A 63 -4.54 5.14 -11.04
CA TRP A 63 -4.23 4.47 -12.30
C TRP A 63 -4.32 5.40 -13.53
N PRO A 64 -5.47 6.03 -13.83
CA PRO A 64 -5.57 6.91 -14.99
C PRO A 64 -4.74 8.19 -14.88
N LYS A 65 -4.43 8.65 -13.67
CA LYS A 65 -3.71 9.91 -13.40
C LYS A 65 -2.21 9.77 -13.59
N VAL A 66 -1.65 8.63 -13.17
CA VAL A 66 -0.23 8.30 -13.39
C VAL A 66 0.02 7.58 -14.73
N LYS A 67 -1.02 7.49 -15.58
CA LYS A 67 -0.98 6.87 -16.91
C LYS A 67 -0.42 5.45 -16.91
N TRP A 68 -0.72 4.67 -15.87
CA TRP A 68 -0.33 3.26 -15.86
C TRP A 68 -1.08 2.50 -16.96
N SER A 69 -0.42 1.50 -17.54
CA SER A 69 -1.10 0.47 -18.32
C SER A 69 -1.93 -0.43 -17.38
N PHE A 70 -2.89 -1.17 -17.93
CA PHE A 70 -3.64 -2.16 -17.14
C PHE A 70 -2.70 -3.19 -16.48
N GLY A 71 -1.63 -3.60 -17.18
CA GLY A 71 -0.63 -4.51 -16.62
C GLY A 71 0.08 -3.92 -15.40
N GLN A 72 0.39 -2.62 -15.39
CA GLN A 72 0.98 -1.95 -14.22
C GLN A 72 0.00 -1.88 -13.04
N LEU A 73 -1.30 -1.64 -13.28
CA LEU A 73 -2.29 -1.76 -12.22
C LEU A 73 -2.32 -3.17 -11.63
N VAL A 74 -2.36 -4.21 -12.47
CA VAL A 74 -2.35 -5.61 -12.02
C VAL A 74 -1.09 -5.91 -11.20
N ILE A 75 0.09 -5.47 -11.67
CA ILE A 75 1.35 -5.62 -10.93
C ILE A 75 1.27 -4.91 -9.58
N ALA A 76 0.72 -3.70 -9.51
CA ALA A 76 0.56 -2.96 -8.26
C ALA A 76 -0.33 -3.70 -7.26
N LEU A 77 -1.45 -4.28 -7.72
CA LEU A 77 -2.36 -5.07 -6.88
C LEU A 77 -1.73 -6.40 -6.43
N LEU A 78 -0.95 -7.06 -7.29
CA LEU A 78 -0.24 -8.28 -6.92
C LEU A 78 0.85 -7.98 -5.87
N LEU A 79 1.55 -6.86 -6.04
CA LEU A 79 2.57 -6.43 -5.10
C LEU A 79 2.00 -6.02 -3.74
N SER A 80 0.73 -5.65 -3.61
CA SER A 80 0.13 -5.37 -2.30
C SER A 80 -0.15 -6.62 -1.46
N VAL A 81 0.00 -7.82 -2.03
CA VAL A 81 -0.07 -9.09 -1.27
C VAL A 81 1.32 -9.55 -0.82
N VAL A 82 2.38 -9.05 -1.48
CA VAL A 82 3.76 -9.40 -1.16
C VAL A 82 4.28 -8.41 -0.10
N PRO A 83 4.93 -8.90 0.99
CA PRO A 83 5.52 -8.01 1.98
C PRO A 83 6.44 -6.97 1.31
N LEU A 84 6.25 -5.68 1.66
CA LEU A 84 6.98 -4.54 1.09
C LEU A 84 6.75 -4.27 -0.41
N GLY A 85 5.86 -5.00 -1.09
CA GLY A 85 5.64 -4.80 -2.52
C GLY A 85 5.02 -3.44 -2.86
N THR A 86 4.15 -2.90 -2.00
CA THR A 86 3.61 -1.54 -2.15
C THR A 86 4.68 -0.45 -2.09
N LEU A 87 5.78 -0.67 -1.34
CA LEU A 87 6.93 0.25 -1.31
C LEU A 87 7.69 0.23 -2.63
N TYR A 88 7.74 -0.91 -3.33
CA TYR A 88 8.28 -0.95 -4.69
C TYR A 88 7.41 -0.14 -5.65
N VAL A 89 6.08 -0.30 -5.57
CA VAL A 89 5.13 0.47 -6.41
C VAL A 89 5.30 1.96 -6.16
N GLU A 90 5.39 2.37 -4.90
CA GLU A 90 5.59 3.76 -4.50
C GLU A 90 6.86 4.36 -5.11
N ARG A 91 7.99 3.66 -5.01
CA ARG A 91 9.30 4.17 -5.45
C ARG A 91 9.58 4.07 -6.95
N LYS A 92 8.98 3.08 -7.62
CA LYS A 92 9.38 2.71 -9.00
C LYS A 92 8.29 2.91 -10.03
N MET A 93 7.02 2.83 -9.61
CA MET A 93 5.90 2.89 -10.55
C MET A 93 5.23 4.26 -10.54
N ILE A 94 5.32 5.03 -9.46
CA ILE A 94 4.81 6.41 -9.43
C ILE A 94 5.87 7.35 -10.03
N PRO A 95 5.58 8.05 -11.14
CA PRO A 95 6.53 8.99 -11.75
C PRO A 95 6.92 10.13 -10.79
N SER A 96 8.18 10.57 -10.83
CA SER A 96 8.67 11.67 -9.98
C SER A 96 8.08 13.02 -10.38
N ASP A 97 7.75 13.20 -11.65
CA ASP A 97 7.06 14.36 -12.22
C ASP A 97 5.53 14.30 -12.05
N ALA A 98 4.98 13.25 -11.43
CA ALA A 98 3.57 13.23 -11.04
C ALA A 98 3.17 14.41 -10.13
N GLU A 99 4.16 15.08 -9.52
CA GLU A 99 4.01 16.34 -8.79
C GLU A 99 4.01 17.60 -9.69
N LEU A 100 4.50 17.50 -10.93
CA LEU A 100 4.79 18.60 -11.85
C LEU A 100 3.89 18.63 -13.10
N LEU A 101 3.12 17.59 -13.40
CA LEU A 101 2.24 17.51 -14.58
C LEU A 101 0.91 18.30 -14.47
N VAL A 102 0.89 19.40 -13.71
CA VAL A 102 -0.16 20.44 -13.71
C VAL A 102 0.49 21.79 -13.49
#